data_AF-A0A2V9BKI7-F1
#
_entry.id   AF-A0A2V9BKI7-F1
#
_cell.length_a   1.000
_cell.length_b   1.000
_cell.length_c   1.000
_cell.angle_alpha   90.00
_cell.angle_beta   90.00
_cell.angle_gamma   90.00
#
_symmetry.space_group_name_H-M   'P 1'
#
loop_
_entity.id
_entity.type
_entity.pdbx_description
1 polymer ?
#
loop_
_entity_poly.entity_id
_entity_poly.type
_entity_poly.pdbx_seq_one_letter_code
_entity_poly.pdbx_strand_id
1 'polypeptide(L)'
;KLDLFVNARPIELLDTALTPLRDRTERDIHFIVFRENTEGLYVGMGGIFKKGTPDEIAIQEDVNTRKGVERIIRYAFEYARQHQLRRLCMSDKSNALTYGHDLWQRVFAQVKEEYADIESSHWYIDALAMQMVKDPGQFQVIVTCNMFGDIISDLGAQLAGGMGLAPSGNINPESVSLFEPVHGSAPKYAGKNIANPLAAVLTASMMLDHLGWADEAAAINAAVRASLREKQTTPDLGGSLGTREVGDWLANQISKQGVAPVRVQQ
;
A
#
# COMPACT_ATOMS: atom_id res chain seq x y z
N LYS A 1 5.40 -18.40 7.16
CA LYS A 1 5.36 -19.51 6.17
C LYS A 1 5.87 -19.08 4.79
N LEU A 2 5.40 -17.96 4.21
CA LEU A 2 5.90 -17.44 2.93
C LEU A 2 6.94 -16.30 3.06
N ASP A 3 7.13 -15.78 4.29
CA ASP A 3 8.06 -14.68 4.60
C ASP A 3 7.86 -13.43 3.71
N LEU A 4 6.59 -13.07 3.46
CA LEU A 4 6.16 -11.91 2.67
C LEU A 4 6.35 -10.62 3.45
N PHE A 5 7.60 -10.23 3.69
CA PHE A 5 7.95 -9.16 4.63
C PHE A 5 7.68 -7.75 4.12
N VAL A 6 7.54 -7.59 2.81
CA VAL A 6 7.16 -6.31 2.19
C VAL A 6 5.66 -6.33 1.97
N ASN A 7 4.91 -5.44 2.59
CA ASN A 7 3.57 -5.10 2.13
C ASN A 7 3.65 -3.75 1.40
N ALA A 8 3.58 -3.81 0.08
CA ALA A 8 3.65 -2.69 -0.84
C ALA A 8 2.23 -2.17 -1.13
N ARG A 9 1.98 -0.91 -0.81
CA ARG A 9 0.68 -0.24 -0.97
C ARG A 9 0.86 1.09 -1.72
N PRO A 10 0.74 1.09 -3.06
CA PRO A 10 0.77 2.33 -3.83
C PRO A 10 -0.48 3.15 -3.54
N ILE A 11 -0.28 4.44 -3.33
CA ILE A 11 -1.31 5.45 -3.07
C ILE A 11 -1.28 6.42 -4.24
N GLU A 12 -2.26 6.29 -5.13
CA GLU A 12 -2.37 7.12 -6.32
C GLU A 12 -3.78 7.67 -6.46
N LEU A 13 -3.89 9.00 -6.56
CA LEU A 13 -5.13 9.66 -6.94
C LEU A 13 -5.34 9.52 -8.45
N LEU A 14 -6.41 8.82 -8.83
CA LEU A 14 -6.72 8.52 -10.23
C LEU A 14 -7.62 9.55 -10.92
N ASP A 15 -8.35 10.34 -10.13
CA ASP A 15 -9.22 11.43 -10.59
C ASP A 15 -9.40 12.46 -9.46
N THR A 16 -9.20 13.74 -9.76
CA THR A 16 -9.35 14.84 -8.76
C THR A 16 -10.67 14.88 -8.01
N ALA A 17 -11.76 14.35 -8.57
CA ALA A 17 -13.06 14.30 -7.90
C ALA A 17 -13.11 13.33 -6.71
N LEU A 18 -12.11 12.44 -6.58
CA LEU A 18 -12.09 11.39 -5.57
C LEU A 18 -11.40 11.82 -4.26
N THR A 19 -10.56 12.85 -4.30
CA THR A 19 -9.83 13.27 -3.10
C THR A 19 -10.70 14.17 -2.21
N PRO A 20 -10.70 13.97 -0.88
CA PRO A 20 -11.35 14.90 0.05
C PRO A 20 -10.55 16.20 0.25
N LEU A 21 -9.30 16.26 -0.24
CA LEU A 21 -8.44 17.43 -0.09
C LEU A 21 -8.78 18.50 -1.13
N ARG A 22 -8.79 19.78 -0.71
CA ARG A 22 -9.00 20.90 -1.63
C ARG A 22 -7.74 21.19 -2.42
N ASP A 23 -7.91 21.62 -3.66
CA ASP A 23 -6.85 22.13 -4.53
C ASP A 23 -5.70 21.13 -4.74
N ARG A 24 -6.03 19.83 -4.84
CA ARG A 24 -5.09 18.73 -5.13
C ARG A 24 -5.38 18.07 -6.47
N THR A 25 -4.31 17.60 -7.08
CA THR A 25 -4.29 16.90 -8.37
C THR A 25 -3.67 15.52 -8.22
N GLU A 26 -3.75 14.71 -9.27
CA GLU A 26 -3.16 13.38 -9.36
C GLU A 26 -1.64 13.40 -9.09
N ARG A 27 -0.98 14.53 -9.34
CA ARG A 27 0.46 14.70 -9.08
C ARG A 27 0.79 14.87 -7.60
N ASP A 28 -0.17 15.31 -6.79
CA ASP A 28 0.04 15.61 -5.38
C ASP A 28 -0.14 14.37 -4.50
N ILE A 29 -0.85 13.35 -4.97
CA ILE A 29 -1.10 12.10 -4.24
C ILE A 29 -0.64 10.95 -5.13
N HIS A 30 0.66 10.70 -5.12
CA HIS A 30 1.31 9.64 -5.87
C HIS A 30 2.59 9.19 -5.13
N PHE A 31 2.43 8.25 -4.20
CA PHE A 31 3.52 7.70 -3.40
C PHE A 31 3.22 6.25 -3.03
N ILE A 32 4.22 5.51 -2.56
CA ILE A 32 4.06 4.13 -2.10
C ILE A 32 4.43 3.99 -0.62
N VAL A 33 3.66 3.17 0.09
CA VAL A 33 3.97 2.75 1.46
C VAL A 33 4.51 1.33 1.44
N PHE A 34 5.71 1.15 1.99
CA PHE A 34 6.28 -0.14 2.34
C PHE A 34 6.11 -0.38 3.83
N ARG A 35 5.15 -1.26 4.14
CA ARG A 35 4.85 -1.75 5.47
C ARG A 35 5.66 -3.02 5.72
N GLU A 36 6.43 -3.05 6.80
CA GLU A 36 6.98 -4.32 7.31
C GLU A 36 5.82 -5.24 7.72
N ASN A 37 5.84 -6.50 7.29
CA ASN A 37 4.65 -7.35 7.32
C ASN A 37 4.82 -8.70 8.02
N THR A 38 5.95 -8.92 8.71
CA THR A 38 6.29 -10.20 9.36
C THR A 38 6.64 -10.09 10.83
N GLU A 39 6.86 -8.88 11.35
CA GLU A 39 7.16 -8.62 12.74
C GLU A 39 6.34 -7.43 13.30
N GLY A 40 6.81 -6.83 14.39
CA GLY A 40 6.13 -5.78 15.14
C GLY A 40 5.05 -6.31 16.09
N LEU A 41 4.15 -5.43 16.54
CA LEU A 41 3.03 -5.77 17.45
C LEU A 41 2.10 -6.89 16.97
N TYR A 42 2.11 -7.20 15.67
CA TYR A 42 1.19 -8.15 15.04
C TYR A 42 1.67 -9.61 15.19
N VAL A 43 2.87 -9.83 15.73
CA VAL A 43 3.36 -11.20 16.02
C VAL A 43 2.55 -11.90 17.11
N GLY A 44 1.75 -11.16 17.89
CA GLY A 44 0.89 -11.75 18.92
C GLY A 44 1.65 -12.23 20.18
N MET A 45 2.84 -11.68 20.43
CA MET A 45 3.60 -11.97 21.65
C MET A 45 3.04 -11.17 22.84
N GLY A 46 3.00 -11.82 24.00
CA GLY A 46 2.41 -11.28 25.22
C GLY A 46 1.55 -12.30 25.94
N GLY A 47 0.53 -11.85 26.65
CA GLY A 47 -0.38 -12.71 27.40
C GLY A 47 -1.39 -11.96 28.25
N ILE A 48 -2.30 -12.72 28.85
CA ILE A 48 -3.33 -12.18 29.75
C ILE A 48 -3.25 -12.90 31.10
N PHE A 49 -3.19 -12.13 32.18
CA PHE A 49 -3.27 -12.61 33.55
C PHE A 49 -4.63 -12.25 34.17
N LYS A 50 -5.24 -13.20 34.89
CA LYS A 50 -6.56 -13.03 35.56
C LYS A 50 -7.67 -12.45 34.67
N LYS A 51 -7.76 -12.94 33.42
CA LYS A 51 -8.78 -12.53 32.45
C LYS A 51 -10.20 -12.58 33.03
N GLY A 52 -10.96 -11.51 32.88
CA GLY A 52 -12.33 -11.37 33.33
C GLY A 52 -12.49 -10.91 34.79
N THR A 53 -11.41 -10.50 35.46
CA THR A 53 -11.46 -10.01 36.85
C THR A 53 -10.98 -8.55 36.94
N PRO A 54 -11.29 -7.80 38.02
CA PRO A 54 -10.75 -6.46 38.23
C PRO A 54 -9.21 -6.37 38.30
N ASP A 55 -8.53 -7.50 38.51
CA ASP A 55 -7.06 -7.60 38.54
C ASP A 55 -6.46 -8.01 37.17
N GLU A 56 -7.23 -7.91 36.08
CA GLU A 56 -6.78 -8.32 34.76
C GLU A 56 -5.58 -7.47 34.27
N ILE A 57 -4.57 -8.17 33.73
CA ILE A 57 -3.42 -7.54 33.08
C ILE A 57 -3.29 -8.16 31.69
N ALA A 58 -3.21 -7.31 30.67
CA ALA A 58 -2.87 -7.70 29.31
C ALA A 58 -1.51 -7.11 28.94
N ILE A 59 -0.61 -7.96 28.47
CA ILE A 59 0.71 -7.59 27.97
C ILE A 59 0.73 -7.90 26.48
N GLN A 60 1.21 -6.95 25.68
CA GLN A 60 1.46 -7.12 24.26
C GLN A 60 2.86 -6.59 23.96
N GLU A 61 3.66 -7.38 23.27
CA GLU A 61 5.06 -7.07 22.98
C GLU A 61 5.23 -6.66 21.51
N ASP A 62 5.97 -5.57 21.30
CA ASP A 62 6.40 -5.12 19.98
C ASP A 62 7.78 -5.69 19.65
N VAL A 63 7.83 -6.66 18.74
CA VAL A 63 9.06 -7.41 18.44
C VAL A 63 9.59 -6.97 17.09
N ASN A 64 10.76 -6.34 17.09
CA ASN A 64 11.43 -5.90 15.87
C ASN A 64 12.82 -6.53 15.84
N THR A 65 13.15 -7.24 14.78
CA THR A 65 14.46 -7.86 14.61
C THR A 65 15.34 -6.97 13.75
N ARG A 66 16.66 -6.98 14.00
CA ARG A 66 17.59 -6.23 13.15
C ARG A 66 17.44 -6.63 11.66
N LYS A 67 17.26 -7.93 11.40
CA LYS A 67 17.06 -8.48 10.05
C LYS A 67 15.80 -7.92 9.40
N GLY A 68 14.66 -7.97 10.09
CA GLY A 68 13.36 -7.55 9.56
C GLY A 68 13.32 -6.06 9.22
N VAL A 69 13.80 -5.23 10.14
CA VAL A 69 13.93 -3.79 9.93
C VAL A 69 14.90 -3.44 8.78
N GLU A 70 16.06 -4.09 8.72
CA GLU A 70 17.05 -3.78 7.68
C GLU A 70 16.56 -4.15 6.28
N ARG A 71 15.95 -5.34 6.12
CA ARG A 71 15.51 -5.81 4.80
C ARG A 71 14.40 -4.93 4.21
N ILE A 72 13.45 -4.46 5.02
CA ILE A 72 12.36 -3.61 4.51
C ILE A 72 12.86 -2.20 4.17
N ILE A 73 13.78 -1.65 4.95
CA ILE A 73 14.40 -0.35 4.67
C ILE A 73 15.23 -0.42 3.39
N ARG A 74 16.08 -1.44 3.24
CA ARG A 74 16.85 -1.66 2.01
C ARG A 74 15.95 -1.83 0.80
N TYR A 75 14.89 -2.64 0.91
CA TYR A 75 13.92 -2.83 -0.16
C TYR A 75 13.31 -1.49 -0.61
N ALA A 76 12.92 -0.63 0.33
CA ALA A 76 12.36 0.68 0.02
C ALA A 76 13.35 1.60 -0.71
N PHE A 77 14.63 1.59 -0.31
CA PHE A 77 15.69 2.34 -1.00
C PHE A 77 15.96 1.81 -2.41
N GLU A 78 16.07 0.48 -2.58
CA GLU A 78 16.28 -0.14 -3.88
C GLU A 78 15.10 0.11 -4.82
N TYR A 79 13.87 0.04 -4.30
CA TYR A 79 12.68 0.40 -5.05
C TYR A 79 12.75 1.84 -5.55
N ALA A 80 13.12 2.79 -4.67
CA ALA A 80 13.26 4.18 -5.05
C ALA A 80 14.28 4.36 -6.19
N ARG A 81 15.46 3.73 -6.10
CA ARG A 81 16.48 3.77 -7.16
C ARG A 81 15.98 3.17 -8.47
N GLN A 82 15.40 1.97 -8.43
CA GLN A 82 14.92 1.27 -9.63
C GLN A 82 13.84 2.06 -10.36
N HIS A 83 12.99 2.77 -9.62
CA HIS A 83 11.89 3.57 -10.17
C HIS A 83 12.27 5.05 -10.35
N GLN A 84 13.56 5.40 -10.23
CA GLN A 84 14.08 6.76 -10.42
C GLN A 84 13.41 7.80 -9.50
N LEU A 85 12.92 7.36 -8.35
CA LEU A 85 12.42 8.22 -7.29
C LEU A 85 13.59 8.75 -6.47
N ARG A 86 13.44 9.95 -5.91
CA ARG A 86 14.53 10.68 -5.26
C ARG A 86 14.34 10.81 -3.76
N ARG A 87 13.12 10.62 -3.25
CA ARG A 87 12.78 10.86 -1.84
C ARG A 87 12.27 9.61 -1.16
N LEU A 88 12.83 9.32 0.02
CA LEU A 88 12.35 8.26 0.90
C LEU A 88 12.14 8.81 2.31
N CYS A 89 11.02 8.46 2.93
CA CYS A 89 10.68 8.81 4.30
C CYS A 89 10.57 7.55 5.15
N MET A 90 11.35 7.45 6.24
CA MET A 90 11.12 6.43 7.26
C MET A 90 10.24 7.01 8.38
N SER A 91 9.31 6.21 8.89
CA SER A 91 8.45 6.62 10.02
C SER A 91 8.51 5.68 11.21
N ASP A 92 8.51 6.26 12.40
CA ASP A 92 8.51 5.53 13.68
C ASP A 92 7.87 6.34 14.82
N LYS A 93 8.07 5.91 16.07
CA LYS A 93 7.68 6.64 17.28
C LYS A 93 8.74 6.47 18.37
N SER A 94 10.00 6.58 17.98
CA SER A 94 11.17 6.38 18.86
C SER A 94 11.24 7.34 20.04
N ASN A 95 10.52 8.47 19.99
CA ASN A 95 10.34 9.35 21.14
C ASN A 95 9.47 8.76 22.28
N ALA A 96 8.75 7.67 22.02
CA ALA A 96 7.95 6.96 23.02
C ALA A 96 8.29 5.45 23.11
N LEU A 97 8.60 4.81 21.98
CA LEU A 97 8.94 3.39 21.87
C LEU A 97 10.48 3.22 21.86
N THR A 98 11.07 3.37 23.03
CA THR A 98 12.51 3.59 23.24
C THR A 98 13.43 2.39 22.95
N TYR A 99 12.87 1.21 22.69
CA TYR A 99 13.66 0.00 22.36
C TYR A 99 13.41 -0.44 20.92
N GLY A 100 12.16 -0.78 20.59
CA GLY A 100 11.78 -1.25 19.26
C GLY A 100 12.06 -0.20 18.18
N HIS A 101 11.61 1.04 18.39
CA HIS A 101 11.74 2.09 17.37
C HIS A 101 13.10 2.80 17.43
N ASP A 102 13.84 2.70 18.54
CA ASP A 102 15.29 3.00 18.56
C ASP A 102 16.06 2.08 17.59
N LEU A 103 15.72 0.79 17.53
CA LEU A 103 16.31 -0.12 16.54
C LEU A 103 16.04 0.36 15.11
N TRP A 104 14.81 0.80 14.79
CA TRP A 104 14.49 1.41 13.50
C TRP A 104 15.36 2.62 13.17
N GLN A 105 15.53 3.55 14.12
CA GLN A 105 16.41 4.71 13.96
C GLN A 105 17.85 4.32 13.64
N ARG A 106 18.44 3.42 14.45
CA ARG A 106 19.82 2.97 14.25
C ARG A 106 20.03 2.25 12.93
N VAL A 107 19.07 1.42 12.52
CA VAL A 107 19.13 0.72 11.23
C VAL A 107 19.02 1.69 10.07
N PHE A 108 18.04 2.59 10.12
CA PHE A 108 17.84 3.57 9.06
C PHE A 108 19.04 4.49 8.89
N ALA A 109 19.64 4.93 10.00
CA ALA A 109 20.83 5.76 9.99
C ALA A 109 22.03 5.07 9.31
N GLN A 110 22.21 3.76 9.50
CA GLN A 110 23.27 2.98 8.86
C GLN A 110 22.97 2.72 7.39
N VAL A 111 21.78 2.21 7.07
CA VAL A 111 21.43 1.81 5.71
C VAL A 111 21.46 3.03 4.77
N LYS A 112 20.93 4.19 5.20
CA LYS A 112 20.87 5.38 4.33
C LYS A 112 22.24 5.88 3.86
N GLU A 113 23.33 5.57 4.58
CA GLU A 113 24.70 5.93 4.17
C GLU A 113 25.10 5.22 2.86
N GLU A 114 24.51 4.07 2.56
CA GLU A 114 24.72 3.29 1.33
C GLU A 114 23.91 3.82 0.14
N TYR A 115 22.98 4.75 0.39
CA TYR A 115 22.02 5.32 -0.57
C TYR A 115 22.10 6.85 -0.63
N ALA A 116 23.31 7.39 -0.74
CA ALA A 116 23.57 8.83 -0.73
C ALA A 116 22.92 9.62 -1.90
N ASP A 117 22.48 8.93 -2.95
CA ASP A 117 21.73 9.47 -4.09
C ASP A 117 20.22 9.63 -3.82
N ILE A 118 19.71 9.06 -2.73
CA ILE A 118 18.31 9.18 -2.30
C ILE A 118 18.21 10.17 -1.12
N GLU A 119 17.43 11.23 -1.30
CA GLU A 119 17.09 12.16 -0.24
C GLU A 119 16.20 11.48 0.80
N SER A 120 16.81 11.13 1.93
CA SER A 120 16.13 10.43 3.02
C SER A 120 15.65 11.39 4.11
N SER A 121 14.43 11.22 4.60
CA SER A 121 13.86 11.96 5.74
C SER A 121 13.28 11.00 6.79
N HIS A 122 13.01 11.53 7.99
CA HIS A 122 12.32 10.82 9.07
C HIS A 122 11.20 11.68 9.62
N TRP A 123 10.08 11.03 9.93
CA TRP A 123 8.97 11.63 10.66
C TRP A 123 8.48 10.69 11.76
N TYR A 124 8.04 11.25 12.88
CA TYR A 124 7.21 10.48 13.81
C TYR A 124 5.84 10.22 13.18
N ILE A 125 5.24 9.06 13.48
CA ILE A 125 4.02 8.61 12.79
C ILE A 125 2.83 9.58 12.90
N ASP A 126 2.70 10.28 14.02
CA ASP A 126 1.70 11.34 14.21
C ASP A 126 1.97 12.55 13.32
N ALA A 127 3.23 13.00 13.26
CA ALA A 127 3.64 14.07 12.37
C ALA A 127 3.50 13.67 10.88
N LEU A 128 3.85 12.43 10.53
CA LEU A 128 3.66 11.90 9.18
C LEU A 128 2.19 11.93 8.77
N ALA A 129 1.29 11.43 9.64
CA ALA A 129 -0.15 11.46 9.37
C ALA A 129 -0.66 12.90 9.13
N MET A 130 -0.17 13.88 9.90
CA MET A 130 -0.47 15.29 9.66
C MET A 130 0.08 15.79 8.31
N GLN A 131 1.32 15.43 7.96
CA GLN A 131 1.94 15.85 6.69
C GLN A 131 1.27 15.24 5.48
N MET A 132 0.81 13.99 5.54
CA MET A 132 0.06 13.34 4.45
C MET A 132 -1.23 14.11 4.10
N VAL A 133 -1.89 14.70 5.09
CA VAL A 133 -3.06 15.56 4.86
C VAL A 133 -2.66 16.96 4.38
N LYS A 134 -1.61 17.52 4.99
CA LYS A 134 -1.18 18.90 4.72
C LYS A 134 -0.58 19.06 3.32
N ASP A 135 0.36 18.20 2.97
CA ASP A 135 1.12 18.26 1.71
C ASP A 135 1.62 16.86 1.32
N PRO A 136 0.75 16.00 0.75
CA PRO A 136 1.13 14.65 0.35
C PRO A 136 2.19 14.60 -0.76
N GLY A 137 2.30 15.66 -1.59
CA GLY A 137 3.20 15.68 -2.76
C GLY A 137 4.69 15.67 -2.42
N GLN A 138 5.03 15.90 -1.16
CA GLN A 138 6.41 15.78 -0.67
C GLN A 138 6.88 14.31 -0.62
N PHE A 139 5.96 13.34 -0.54
CA PHE A 139 6.31 11.92 -0.39
C PHE A 139 6.40 11.21 -1.75
N GLN A 140 7.30 10.23 -1.85
CA GLN A 140 7.40 9.31 -2.99
C GLN A 140 7.46 7.87 -2.49
N VAL A 141 8.33 7.60 -1.52
CA VAL A 141 8.42 6.32 -0.82
C VAL A 141 8.32 6.55 0.69
N ILE A 142 7.47 5.81 1.36
CA ILE A 142 7.39 5.77 2.82
C ILE A 142 7.68 4.34 3.28
N VAL A 143 8.51 4.16 4.30
CA VAL A 143 8.79 2.86 4.93
C VAL A 143 8.55 2.93 6.43
N THR A 144 7.88 1.92 7.00
CA THR A 144 7.50 1.92 8.43
C THR A 144 7.17 0.51 8.94
N CYS A 145 7.08 0.35 10.26
CA CYS A 145 6.68 -0.90 10.91
C CYS A 145 5.22 -1.28 10.61
N ASN A 146 4.87 -2.52 10.95
CA ASN A 146 3.62 -3.18 10.60
C ASN A 146 2.36 -2.36 10.94
N MET A 147 2.16 -2.03 12.23
CA MET A 147 0.97 -1.30 12.69
C MET A 147 0.86 0.09 12.05
N PHE A 148 1.98 0.80 11.93
CA PHE A 148 1.98 2.16 11.40
C PHE A 148 1.72 2.15 9.90
N GLY A 149 2.30 1.21 9.17
CA GLY A 149 2.07 1.01 7.75
C GLY A 149 0.61 0.68 7.46
N ASP A 150 -0.03 -0.13 8.30
CA ASP A 150 -1.48 -0.40 8.24
C ASP A 150 -2.27 0.91 8.29
N ILE A 151 -2.04 1.72 9.33
CA ILE A 151 -2.77 2.98 9.58
C ILE A 151 -2.55 4.01 8.46
N ILE A 152 -1.30 4.29 8.10
CA ILE A 152 -1.01 5.38 7.15
C ILE A 152 -1.32 4.99 5.70
N SER A 153 -1.26 3.72 5.35
CA SER A 153 -1.70 3.29 4.02
C SER A 153 -3.21 3.34 3.87
N ASP A 154 -3.99 3.05 4.92
CA ASP A 154 -5.44 3.27 4.92
C ASP A 154 -5.80 4.76 4.86
N LEU A 155 -5.07 5.61 5.58
CA LEU A 155 -5.18 7.07 5.44
C LEU A 155 -4.88 7.49 4.00
N GLY A 156 -3.77 7.02 3.43
CA GLY A 156 -3.38 7.29 2.04
C GLY A 156 -4.46 6.87 1.05
N ALA A 157 -5.01 5.66 1.20
CA ALA A 157 -6.11 5.17 0.37
C ALA A 157 -7.31 6.10 0.44
N GLN A 158 -7.67 6.60 1.64
CA GLN A 158 -8.77 7.54 1.80
C GLN A 158 -8.51 8.91 1.16
N LEU A 159 -7.26 9.37 1.11
CA LEU A 159 -6.86 10.58 0.37
C LEU A 159 -6.99 10.39 -1.15
N ALA A 160 -6.87 9.15 -1.63
CA ALA A 160 -6.88 8.75 -3.03
C ALA A 160 -8.24 8.23 -3.54
N GLY A 161 -9.33 8.38 -2.78
CA GLY A 161 -10.69 7.94 -3.19
C GLY A 161 -11.25 6.75 -2.43
N GLY A 162 -10.52 6.20 -1.47
CA GLY A 162 -10.97 5.16 -0.55
C GLY A 162 -10.44 3.75 -0.87
N MET A 163 -10.73 2.82 0.03
CA MET A 163 -10.21 1.44 -0.04
C MET A 163 -10.69 0.65 -1.28
N GLY A 164 -11.77 1.09 -1.94
CA GLY A 164 -12.27 0.48 -3.18
C GLY A 164 -11.33 0.64 -4.38
N LEU A 165 -10.28 1.46 -4.25
CA LEU A 165 -9.26 1.73 -5.26
C LEU A 165 -7.84 1.37 -4.81
N ALA A 166 -7.67 0.75 -3.64
CA ALA A 166 -6.36 0.52 -3.04
C ALA A 166 -5.85 -0.92 -3.29
N PRO A 167 -4.91 -1.12 -4.24
CA PRO A 167 -4.28 -2.42 -4.42
C PRO A 167 -3.17 -2.65 -3.38
N SER A 168 -2.78 -3.91 -3.18
CA SER A 168 -1.58 -4.23 -2.40
C SER A 168 -0.86 -5.48 -2.87
N GLY A 169 0.43 -5.54 -2.56
CA GLY A 169 1.29 -6.71 -2.78
C GLY A 169 2.06 -7.07 -1.52
N ASN A 170 1.86 -8.29 -1.02
CA ASN A 170 2.70 -8.92 -0.01
C ASN A 170 3.84 -9.66 -0.73
N ILE A 171 5.00 -9.03 -0.77
CA ILE A 171 6.13 -9.42 -1.60
C ILE A 171 7.19 -10.12 -0.78
N ASN A 172 7.70 -11.23 -1.32
CA ASN A 172 8.99 -11.80 -0.96
C ASN A 172 9.85 -11.83 -2.23
N PRO A 173 10.89 -10.97 -2.34
CA PRO A 173 11.74 -10.92 -3.54
C PRO A 173 12.45 -12.23 -3.88
N GLU A 174 12.57 -13.15 -2.92
CA GLU A 174 13.25 -14.44 -3.07
C GLU A 174 12.26 -15.61 -3.24
N SER A 175 10.95 -15.36 -3.25
CA SER A 175 9.94 -16.42 -3.27
C SER A 175 8.62 -16.00 -3.93
N VAL A 176 7.57 -16.80 -3.72
CA VAL A 176 6.22 -16.48 -4.18
C VAL A 176 5.70 -15.27 -3.43
N SER A 177 5.08 -14.34 -4.16
CA SER A 177 4.38 -13.16 -3.61
C SER A 177 2.86 -13.33 -3.68
N LEU A 178 2.13 -12.60 -2.83
CA LEU A 178 0.65 -12.59 -2.78
C LEU A 178 0.14 -11.19 -3.07
N PHE A 179 -0.82 -11.06 -3.98
CA PHE A 179 -1.46 -9.79 -4.33
C PHE A 179 -2.92 -9.82 -3.91
N GLU A 180 -3.34 -8.83 -3.12
CA GLU A 180 -4.71 -8.72 -2.62
C GLU A 180 -5.14 -7.25 -2.51
N PRO A 181 -6.43 -6.93 -2.71
CA PRO A 181 -6.93 -5.59 -2.43
C PRO A 181 -6.86 -5.29 -0.93
N VAL A 182 -6.66 -4.03 -0.56
CA VAL A 182 -6.57 -3.63 0.86
C VAL A 182 -7.89 -3.84 1.62
N HIS A 183 -9.03 -3.67 0.94
CA HIS A 183 -10.33 -3.76 1.59
C HIS A 183 -10.64 -5.19 2.10
N GLY A 184 -11.40 -5.27 3.20
CA GLY A 184 -11.88 -6.55 3.73
C GLY A 184 -13.01 -7.20 2.90
N SER A 185 -13.61 -8.25 3.45
CA SER A 185 -14.61 -9.09 2.77
C SER A 185 -15.99 -8.46 2.58
N ALA A 186 -16.28 -7.35 3.25
CA ALA A 186 -17.56 -6.63 3.22
C ALA A 186 -18.82 -7.54 3.15
N PRO A 187 -19.07 -8.44 4.13
CA PRO A 187 -20.08 -9.50 4.03
C PRO A 187 -21.50 -9.01 3.73
N LYS A 188 -21.84 -7.80 4.19
CA LYS A 188 -23.13 -7.13 3.94
C LYS A 188 -23.45 -6.91 2.45
N TYR A 189 -22.45 -6.94 1.57
CA TYR A 189 -22.58 -6.69 0.14
C TYR A 189 -22.42 -7.95 -0.72
N ALA A 190 -22.08 -9.10 -0.11
CA ALA A 190 -21.90 -10.35 -0.81
C ALA A 190 -23.15 -10.75 -1.62
N GLY A 191 -22.95 -11.17 -2.87
CA GLY A 191 -24.02 -11.59 -3.77
C GLY A 191 -24.90 -10.48 -4.34
N LYS A 192 -24.68 -9.21 -3.96
CA LYS A 192 -25.55 -8.09 -4.36
C LYS A 192 -25.11 -7.36 -5.62
N ASN A 193 -23.95 -7.71 -6.20
CA ASN A 193 -23.40 -7.06 -7.40
C ASN A 193 -23.20 -5.53 -7.26
N ILE A 194 -22.83 -5.06 -6.07
CA ILE A 194 -22.60 -3.63 -5.78
C ILE A 194 -21.21 -3.33 -5.23
N ALA A 195 -20.37 -4.36 -5.03
CA ALA A 195 -19.01 -4.17 -4.58
C ALA A 195 -18.17 -3.57 -5.71
N ASN A 196 -17.32 -2.60 -5.38
CA ASN A 196 -16.40 -2.00 -6.33
C ASN A 196 -15.29 -3.00 -6.69
N PRO A 197 -15.14 -3.41 -7.97
CA PRO A 197 -14.11 -4.37 -8.35
C PRO A 197 -12.74 -3.74 -8.59
N LEU A 198 -12.61 -2.40 -8.59
CA LEU A 198 -11.43 -1.72 -9.10
C LEU A 198 -10.17 -1.99 -8.28
N ALA A 199 -10.22 -2.07 -6.95
CA ALA A 199 -9.07 -2.45 -6.14
C ALA A 199 -8.54 -3.85 -6.51
N ALA A 200 -9.42 -4.82 -6.76
CA ALA A 200 -9.01 -6.16 -7.18
C ALA A 200 -8.40 -6.16 -8.59
N VAL A 201 -8.95 -5.37 -9.50
CA VAL A 201 -8.42 -5.20 -10.87
C VAL A 201 -7.04 -4.50 -10.85
N LEU A 202 -6.88 -3.43 -10.06
CA LEU A 202 -5.60 -2.75 -9.85
C LEU A 202 -4.58 -3.67 -9.17
N THR A 203 -5.03 -4.55 -8.28
CA THR A 203 -4.18 -5.58 -7.65
C THR A 203 -3.69 -6.57 -8.69
N ALA A 204 -4.54 -7.00 -9.62
CA ALA A 204 -4.12 -7.83 -10.75
C ALA A 204 -3.10 -7.08 -11.63
N SER A 205 -3.31 -5.79 -11.90
CA SER A 205 -2.32 -4.96 -12.61
C SER A 205 -0.96 -4.94 -11.91
N MET A 206 -0.95 -4.76 -10.58
CA MET A 206 0.27 -4.76 -9.78
C MET A 206 0.98 -6.12 -9.83
N MET A 207 0.22 -7.22 -9.83
CA MET A 207 0.77 -8.57 -10.00
C MET A 207 1.40 -8.77 -11.38
N LEU A 208 0.73 -8.32 -12.46
CA LEU A 208 1.26 -8.43 -13.82
C LEU A 208 2.57 -7.66 -13.97
N ASP A 209 2.62 -6.44 -13.44
CA ASP A 209 3.85 -5.62 -13.43
C ASP A 209 4.99 -6.33 -12.67
N HIS A 210 4.69 -6.90 -11.50
CA HIS A 210 5.65 -7.69 -10.74
C HIS A 210 6.17 -8.93 -11.49
N LEU A 211 5.36 -9.53 -12.37
CA LEU A 211 5.74 -10.66 -13.22
C LEU A 211 6.50 -10.24 -14.50
N GLY A 212 6.70 -8.93 -14.72
CA GLY A 212 7.36 -8.37 -15.89
C GLY A 212 6.44 -8.14 -17.09
N TRP A 213 5.12 -8.19 -16.90
CA TRP A 213 4.10 -7.95 -17.93
C TRP A 213 3.60 -6.50 -17.86
N ALA A 214 4.53 -5.57 -18.10
CA ALA A 214 4.31 -4.14 -17.91
C ALA A 214 3.29 -3.54 -18.89
N ASP A 215 3.23 -4.04 -20.13
CA ASP A 215 2.27 -3.57 -21.14
C ASP A 215 0.83 -3.94 -20.76
N GLU A 216 0.63 -5.16 -20.24
CA GLU A 216 -0.66 -5.63 -19.74
C GLU A 216 -1.10 -4.85 -18.49
N ALA A 217 -0.17 -4.60 -17.56
CA ALA A 217 -0.43 -3.76 -16.40
C ALA A 217 -0.81 -2.33 -16.82
N ALA A 218 -0.10 -1.74 -17.77
CA ALA A 218 -0.40 -0.41 -18.30
C ALA A 218 -1.79 -0.35 -18.95
N ALA A 219 -2.19 -1.39 -19.70
CA ALA A 219 -3.51 -1.47 -20.31
C ALA A 219 -4.64 -1.55 -19.26
N ILE A 220 -4.46 -2.35 -18.20
CA ILE A 220 -5.41 -2.41 -17.08
C ILE A 220 -5.53 -1.04 -16.40
N ASN A 221 -4.41 -0.41 -16.06
CA ASN A 221 -4.39 0.91 -15.43
C ASN A 221 -5.07 1.97 -16.32
N ALA A 222 -4.82 1.95 -17.64
CA ALA A 222 -5.47 2.85 -18.59
C ALA A 222 -6.99 2.63 -18.64
N ALA A 223 -7.45 1.38 -18.63
CA ALA A 223 -8.87 1.04 -18.60
C ALA A 223 -9.55 1.50 -17.30
N VAL A 224 -8.90 1.32 -16.14
CA VAL A 224 -9.43 1.81 -14.85
C VAL A 224 -9.58 3.34 -14.86
N ARG A 225 -8.57 4.08 -15.33
CA ARG A 225 -8.67 5.55 -15.46
C ARG A 225 -9.77 5.97 -16.44
N ALA A 226 -9.97 5.24 -17.53
CA ALA A 226 -11.06 5.49 -18.45
C ALA A 226 -12.43 5.25 -17.80
N SER A 227 -12.57 4.17 -17.02
CA SER A 227 -13.80 3.85 -16.27
C SER A 227 -14.20 4.99 -15.35
N LEU A 228 -13.24 5.54 -14.58
CA LEU A 228 -13.45 6.67 -13.69
C LEU A 228 -13.92 7.92 -14.46
N ARG A 229 -13.19 8.32 -15.52
CA ARG A 229 -13.54 9.50 -16.33
C ARG A 229 -14.90 9.39 -17.01
N GLU A 230 -15.26 8.21 -17.50
CA GLU A 230 -16.52 7.95 -18.20
C GLU A 230 -17.67 7.58 -17.24
N LYS A 231 -17.43 7.59 -15.92
CA LYS A 231 -18.36 7.19 -14.87
C LYS A 231 -18.94 5.79 -15.04
N GLN A 232 -18.15 4.89 -15.64
CA GLN A 232 -18.47 3.48 -15.82
C GLN A 232 -18.05 2.70 -14.57
N THR A 233 -18.57 3.13 -13.43
CA THR A 233 -18.15 2.73 -12.08
C THR A 233 -19.33 2.29 -11.23
N THR A 234 -19.04 1.70 -10.07
CA THR A 234 -20.02 1.38 -9.04
C THR A 234 -20.52 2.63 -8.29
N PRO A 235 -21.65 2.55 -7.55
CA PRO A 235 -22.27 3.72 -6.92
C PRO A 235 -21.40 4.42 -5.86
N ASP A 236 -20.47 3.71 -5.21
CA ASP A 236 -19.52 4.31 -4.26
C ASP A 236 -18.57 5.32 -4.93
N LEU A 237 -18.36 5.21 -6.24
CA LEU A 237 -17.57 6.13 -7.06
C LEU A 237 -18.45 7.04 -7.94
N GLY A 238 -19.75 7.15 -7.62
CA GLY A 238 -20.69 8.04 -8.32
C GLY A 238 -21.20 7.53 -9.67
N GLY A 239 -20.93 6.27 -10.02
CA GLY A 239 -21.51 5.61 -11.19
C GLY A 239 -22.84 4.93 -10.89
N SER A 240 -23.34 4.16 -11.86
CA SER A 240 -24.63 3.43 -11.74
C SER A 240 -24.53 1.94 -12.06
N LEU A 241 -23.32 1.43 -12.32
CA LEU A 241 -23.12 0.03 -12.70
C LEU A 241 -22.99 -0.88 -11.49
N GLY A 242 -23.24 -2.17 -11.69
CA GLY A 242 -22.90 -3.20 -10.70
C GLY A 242 -21.48 -3.74 -10.90
N THR A 243 -21.05 -4.62 -9.98
CA THR A 243 -19.70 -5.21 -9.97
C THR A 243 -19.35 -5.89 -11.29
N ARG A 244 -20.24 -6.73 -11.81
CA ARG A 244 -20.04 -7.48 -13.06
C ARG A 244 -19.98 -6.55 -14.26
N GLU A 245 -20.87 -5.58 -14.31
CA GLU A 245 -20.98 -4.65 -15.44
C GLU A 245 -19.74 -3.75 -15.55
N VAL A 246 -19.17 -3.33 -14.42
CA VAL A 246 -17.85 -2.66 -14.41
C VAL A 246 -16.75 -3.60 -14.91
N GLY A 247 -16.74 -4.86 -14.46
CA GLY A 247 -15.78 -5.86 -14.92
C GLY A 247 -15.85 -6.12 -16.44
N ASP A 248 -17.05 -6.30 -16.98
CA ASP A 248 -17.30 -6.49 -18.41
C ASP A 248 -16.87 -5.25 -19.21
N TRP A 249 -17.15 -4.06 -18.69
CA TRP A 249 -16.73 -2.82 -19.33
C TRP A 249 -15.21 -2.73 -19.42
N LEU A 250 -14.49 -3.00 -18.32
CA LEU A 250 -13.02 -2.99 -18.29
C LEU A 250 -12.42 -4.00 -19.26
N ALA A 251 -12.91 -5.24 -19.26
CA ALA A 251 -12.43 -6.30 -20.15
C ALA A 251 -12.61 -5.92 -21.64
N ASN A 252 -13.77 -5.31 -21.97
CA ASN A 252 -14.03 -4.80 -23.31
C ASN A 252 -13.10 -3.65 -23.70
N GLN A 253 -12.79 -2.74 -22.77
CA GLN A 253 -11.85 -1.64 -23.06
C GLN A 253 -10.43 -2.15 -23.29
N ILE A 254 -9.95 -3.09 -22.47
CA ILE A 254 -8.62 -3.68 -22.62
C ILE A 254 -8.51 -4.40 -23.97
N SER A 255 -9.54 -5.15 -24.36
CA SER A 255 -9.58 -5.87 -25.64
C SER A 255 -9.50 -4.93 -26.86
N LYS A 256 -10.07 -3.73 -26.77
CA LYS A 256 -10.01 -2.71 -27.83
C LYS A 256 -8.63 -2.07 -27.96
N GLN A 257 -7.85 -2.01 -26.88
CA GLN A 257 -6.51 -1.42 -26.88
C GLN A 257 -5.46 -2.29 -27.59
N GLY A 258 -5.77 -3.56 -27.87
CA GLY A 258 -4.96 -4.40 -28.76
C GLY A 258 -3.63 -4.85 -28.17
N VAL A 259 -3.57 -5.17 -26.87
CA VAL A 259 -2.38 -5.79 -26.27
C VAL A 259 -2.11 -7.13 -26.96
N ALA A 260 -0.89 -7.31 -27.48
CA ALA A 260 -0.51 -8.54 -28.15
C ALA A 260 -0.64 -9.73 -27.17
N PRO A 261 -1.13 -10.91 -27.62
CA PRO A 261 -1.30 -12.03 -26.72
C PRO A 261 0.04 -12.44 -26.09
N VAL A 262 0.04 -12.62 -24.76
CA VAL A 262 1.19 -13.08 -23.99
C VAL A 262 1.74 -14.37 -24.61
N ARG A 263 2.96 -14.32 -25.15
CA ARG A 263 3.69 -15.53 -25.51
C ARG A 263 4.18 -16.17 -24.23
N VAL A 264 3.39 -17.10 -23.69
CA VAL A 264 3.88 -17.98 -22.63
C VAL A 264 5.03 -18.80 -23.22
N GLN A 265 6.27 -18.42 -22.92
CA GLN A 265 7.41 -19.29 -23.18
C GLN A 265 7.27 -20.48 -22.24
N GLN A 266 7.13 -21.67 -22.84
CA GLN A 266 7.15 -22.96 -22.15
C GLN A 266 8.51 -23.23 -21.52
#